data_AF-A0A2Z3IC32-F1
#
_entry.id   AF-A0A2Z3IC32-F1
#
_cell.length_a   1.000
_cell.length_b   1.000
_cell.length_c   1.000
_cell.angle_alpha   90.00
_cell.angle_beta   90.00
_cell.angle_gamma   90.00
#
_symmetry.space_group_name_H-M   'P 1'
#
loop_
_entity.id
_entity.type
_entity.pdbx_description
1 polymer ?
#
loop_
_entity_poly.entity_id
_entity_poly.type
_entity_poly.pdbx_seq_one_letter_code
_entity_poly.pdbx_strand_id
1 'polypeptide(L)'
;MADTKHAPFGGYSPEMDGPAHEATYGGFVRFVEIATAVVICHVLALAVGGVHHAWLTAIFGVILSLAAGAIGAVAPAIGVRAPAVVAILLLLALFFY
;
A
#
# COMPACT_ATOMS: atom_id res chain seq x y z
N MET A 1 -9.13 15.40 -11.18
CA MET A 1 -9.40 16.78 -10.73
C MET A 1 -10.75 17.16 -11.29
N ALA A 2 -11.68 17.62 -10.46
CA ALA A 2 -12.98 18.09 -10.93
C ALA A 2 -12.77 19.25 -11.92
N ASP A 3 -13.59 19.31 -12.96
CA ASP A 3 -13.53 20.38 -13.94
C ASP A 3 -13.88 21.72 -13.27
N THR A 4 -12.85 22.51 -12.98
CA THR A 4 -12.99 23.84 -12.36
C THR A 4 -13.33 24.93 -13.37
N LYS A 5 -13.50 24.62 -14.66
CA LYS A 5 -13.73 25.65 -15.69
C LYS A 5 -15.11 26.30 -15.65
N HIS A 6 -16.05 25.76 -14.87
CA HIS A 6 -17.42 26.29 -14.77
C HIS A 6 -17.90 26.62 -13.34
N ALA A 7 -17.02 26.57 -12.34
CA ALA A 7 -17.34 26.98 -10.97
C ALA A 7 -16.73 28.37 -10.68
N PRO A 8 -17.54 29.44 -10.44
CA PRO A 8 -17.03 30.79 -10.16
C PRO A 8 -16.26 30.90 -8.84
N PHE A 9 -16.30 29.86 -8.01
CA PHE A 9 -15.59 29.74 -6.75
C PHE A 9 -14.88 28.39 -6.79
N GLY A 10 -13.55 28.35 -6.65
CA GLY A 10 -12.70 27.15 -6.83
C GLY A 10 -12.88 26.03 -5.80
N GLY A 11 -14.07 25.91 -5.22
CA GLY A 11 -14.46 24.88 -4.26
C GLY A 11 -15.50 23.92 -4.84
N TYR A 12 -15.89 22.97 -4.00
CA TYR A 12 -16.96 22.02 -4.28
C TYR A 12 -18.31 22.72 -4.50
N SER A 13 -19.19 22.10 -5.30
CA SER A 13 -20.58 22.58 -5.47
C SER A 13 -21.26 22.68 -4.09
N PRO A 14 -22.06 23.72 -3.82
CA PRO A 14 -22.81 23.84 -2.56
C PRO A 14 -23.70 22.64 -2.23
N GLU A 15 -24.10 21.87 -3.24
CA GLU A 15 -24.94 20.67 -3.12
C GLU A 15 -24.12 19.40 -2.78
N MET A 16 -22.79 19.47 -2.88
CA MET A 16 -21.91 18.33 -2.64
C MET A 16 -21.38 18.32 -1.21
N ASP A 17 -21.49 17.16 -0.56
CA ASP A 17 -20.85 16.90 0.74
C ASP A 17 -19.32 16.77 0.57
N GLY A 18 -18.65 17.92 0.55
CA GLY A 18 -17.19 18.02 0.48
C GLY A 18 -16.48 17.24 1.59
N PRO A 19 -16.87 17.37 2.87
CA PRO A 19 -16.28 16.59 3.96
C PRO A 19 -16.30 15.07 3.73
N ALA A 20 -17.41 14.50 3.27
CA ALA A 20 -17.48 13.06 2.98
C ALA A 20 -16.58 12.66 1.80
N HIS A 21 -16.46 13.53 0.78
CA HIS A 21 -15.57 13.32 -0.36
C HIS A 21 -14.10 13.26 0.08
N GLU A 22 -13.66 14.22 0.88
CA GLU A 22 -12.29 14.28 1.39
C GLU A 22 -11.96 13.12 2.32
N ALA A 23 -12.90 12.71 3.17
CA ALA A 23 -12.72 11.53 4.02
C ALA A 23 -12.51 10.25 3.20
N THR A 24 -13.29 10.08 2.13
CA THR A 24 -13.16 8.93 1.22
C THR A 24 -11.84 8.99 0.44
N TYR A 25 -11.46 10.16 -0.06
CA TYR A 25 -10.21 10.37 -0.76
C TYR A 25 -9.00 10.04 0.12
N GLY A 26 -8.98 10.53 1.37
CA GLY A 26 -7.93 10.20 2.33
C GLY A 26 -7.82 8.70 2.61
N GLY A 27 -8.97 8.02 2.76
CA GLY A 27 -9.02 6.56 2.90
C GLY A 27 -8.48 5.83 1.68
N PHE A 28 -8.87 6.25 0.47
CA PHE A 28 -8.42 5.68 -0.79
C PHE A 28 -6.91 5.84 -0.99
N VAL A 29 -6.36 7.04 -0.79
CA VAL A 29 -4.92 7.31 -0.94
C VAL A 29 -4.12 6.40 -0.02
N ARG A 30 -4.55 6.28 1.24
CA ARG A 30 -3.89 5.40 2.21
C ARG A 30 -4.00 3.92 1.83
N PHE A 31 -5.15 3.48 1.35
CA PHE A 31 -5.32 2.10 0.88
C PHE A 31 -4.37 1.79 -0.27
N VAL A 32 -4.27 2.68 -1.26
CA VAL A 32 -3.38 2.53 -2.42
C VAL A 32 -1.92 2.51 -1.97
N GLU A 33 -1.52 3.40 -1.06
CA GLU A 33 -0.15 3.43 -0.52
C GLU A 33 0.25 2.08 0.11
N ILE A 34 -0.62 1.53 0.97
CA ILE A 34 -0.42 0.22 1.60
C ILE A 34 -0.40 -0.90 0.56
N ALA A 35 -1.35 -0.89 -0.38
CA ALA A 35 -1.45 -1.91 -1.43
C ALA A 35 -0.21 -1.92 -2.32
N THR A 36 0.32 -0.74 -2.70
CA THR A 36 1.57 -0.62 -3.46
C THR A 36 2.73 -1.25 -2.70
N ALA A 37 2.88 -1.00 -1.40
CA ALA A 37 3.92 -1.62 -0.59
C ALA A 37 3.79 -3.15 -0.52
N VAL A 38 2.56 -3.68 -0.43
CA VAL A 38 2.30 -5.13 -0.49
C VAL A 38 2.69 -5.72 -1.84
N VAL A 39 2.36 -5.05 -2.95
CA VAL A 39 2.75 -5.50 -4.30
C VAL A 39 4.28 -5.53 -4.45
N ILE A 40 4.99 -4.53 -3.91
CA ILE A 40 6.46 -4.54 -3.87
C ILE A 40 6.98 -5.79 -3.13
N CYS A 41 6.38 -6.16 -1.99
CA CYS A 41 6.73 -7.39 -1.28
C CYS A 41 6.51 -8.64 -2.13
N HIS A 42 5.44 -8.70 -2.94
CA HIS A 42 5.19 -9.85 -3.81
C HIS A 42 6.26 -9.98 -4.89
N VAL A 43 6.65 -8.86 -5.53
CA VAL A 43 7.73 -8.85 -6.52
C VAL A 43 9.05 -9.30 -5.89
N LEU A 44 9.37 -8.82 -4.68
CA LEU A 44 10.57 -9.24 -3.96
C LEU A 44 10.53 -10.71 -3.56
N ALA A 45 9.39 -11.22 -3.10
CA ALA A 45 9.22 -12.62 -2.77
C ALA A 45 9.43 -13.51 -4.01
N LEU A 46 8.86 -13.12 -5.16
CA LEU A 46 9.09 -13.80 -6.43
C LEU A 46 10.57 -13.74 -6.84
N ALA A 47 11.26 -12.63 -6.61
CA ALA A 47 12.69 -12.52 -6.85
C ALA A 47 13.50 -13.48 -5.97
N VAL A 48 13.21 -13.54 -4.66
CA VAL A 48 13.86 -14.48 -3.72
C VAL A 48 13.63 -15.94 -4.16
N GLY A 49 12.39 -16.30 -4.50
CA GLY A 49 12.06 -17.65 -4.97
C GLY A 49 12.69 -17.98 -6.32
N GLY A 50 12.71 -17.03 -7.25
CA GLY A 50 13.21 -17.23 -8.61
C GLY A 50 14.74 -17.27 -8.70
N VAL A 51 15.44 -16.38 -7.99
CA VAL A 51 16.91 -16.27 -8.02
C VAL A 51 17.57 -17.35 -7.17
N HIS A 52 17.05 -17.58 -5.96
CA HIS A 52 17.67 -18.48 -4.98
C HIS A 52 16.97 -19.83 -4.83
N HIS A 53 15.93 -20.10 -5.62
CA HIS A 53 15.07 -21.28 -5.48
C HIS A 53 14.42 -21.43 -4.09
N ALA A 54 14.41 -20.35 -3.30
CA ALA A 54 13.92 -20.31 -1.92
C ALA A 54 12.38 -20.13 -1.86
N TRP A 55 11.63 -21.01 -2.52
CA TRP A 55 10.18 -20.88 -2.72
C TRP A 55 9.37 -20.89 -1.41
N LEU A 56 9.81 -21.61 -0.39
CA LEU A 56 9.14 -21.59 0.92
C LEU A 56 9.25 -20.21 1.58
N THR A 57 10.43 -19.59 1.53
CA THR A 57 10.66 -18.22 2.00
C THR A 57 9.81 -17.21 1.21
N ALA A 58 9.70 -17.39 -0.11
CA ALA A 58 8.86 -16.56 -0.96
C ALA A 58 7.37 -16.64 -0.57
N ILE A 59 6.83 -17.85 -0.39
CA ILE A 59 5.44 -18.05 0.04
C ILE A 59 5.20 -17.38 1.40
N PHE A 60 6.12 -17.58 2.35
CA PHE A 60 6.03 -16.94 3.66
C PHE A 60 6.05 -15.42 3.54
N GLY A 61 6.91 -14.86 2.68
CA GLY A 61 6.99 -13.43 2.39
C GLY A 61 5.67 -12.85 1.88
N VAL A 62 5.00 -13.55 0.95
CA VAL A 62 3.67 -13.16 0.44
C VAL A 62 2.65 -13.11 1.58
N ILE A 63 2.52 -14.19 2.35
CA ILE A 63 1.56 -14.26 3.47
C ILE A 63 1.84 -13.18 4.51
N LEU A 64 3.10 -12.99 4.88
CA LEU A 64 3.52 -11.97 5.83
C LEU A 64 3.22 -10.56 5.32
N SER A 65 3.41 -10.29 4.02
CA SER A 65 3.09 -8.99 3.44
C SER A 65 1.59 -8.70 3.43
N LEU A 66 0.74 -9.70 3.19
CA LEU A 66 -0.72 -9.57 3.26
C LEU A 66 -1.17 -9.27 4.70
N ALA A 67 -0.65 -10.01 5.68
CA ALA A 67 -0.92 -9.76 7.09
C ALA A 67 -0.47 -8.35 7.51
N ALA A 68 0.74 -7.94 7.11
CA ALA A 68 1.27 -6.60 7.39
C ALA A 68 0.44 -5.50 6.71
N GLY A 69 -0.02 -5.71 5.48
CA GLY A 69 -0.92 -4.80 4.78
C GLY A 69 -2.26 -4.65 5.49
N ALA A 70 -2.86 -5.76 5.94
CA ALA A 70 -4.10 -5.74 6.72
C ALA A 70 -3.92 -4.97 8.05
N ILE A 71 -2.81 -5.22 8.77
CA ILE A 71 -2.46 -4.48 9.99
C ILE A 71 -2.29 -2.99 9.69
N GLY A 72 -1.57 -2.64 8.61
CA GLY A 72 -1.37 -1.26 8.18
C GLY A 72 -2.69 -0.55 7.83
N ALA A 73 -3.69 -1.27 7.32
CA ALA A 73 -5.01 -0.73 7.02
C ALA A 73 -5.80 -0.40 8.30
N VAL A 74 -5.79 -1.30 9.29
CA VAL A 74 -6.56 -1.13 10.54
C VAL A 74 -5.85 -0.26 11.59
N ALA A 75 -4.53 -0.08 11.50
CA ALA A 75 -3.73 0.71 12.44
C ALA A 75 -3.13 1.98 11.80
N PRO A 76 -3.81 3.15 11.88
CA PRO A 76 -3.35 4.42 11.32
C PRO A 76 -1.96 4.86 11.74
N ALA A 77 -1.56 4.58 12.98
CA ALA A 77 -0.25 4.94 13.49
C ALA A 77 0.90 4.23 12.75
N ILE A 78 0.63 3.06 12.14
CA ILE A 78 1.62 2.24 11.47
C ILE A 78 1.52 2.42 9.94
N GLY A 79 0.32 2.31 9.37
CA GLY A 79 0.09 2.54 7.94
C GLY A 79 1.00 1.70 7.04
N VAL A 80 1.59 2.35 6.02
CA VAL A 80 2.51 1.73 5.05
C VAL A 80 3.78 1.13 5.68
N ARG A 81 4.13 1.55 6.90
CA ARG A 81 5.36 1.07 7.56
C ARG A 81 5.32 -0.43 7.83
N ALA A 82 4.13 -1.00 8.06
CA ALA A 82 3.99 -2.45 8.29
C ALA A 82 4.46 -3.27 7.08
N PRO A 83 3.88 -3.13 5.87
CA PRO A 83 4.39 -3.84 4.69
C PRO A 83 5.81 -3.39 4.29
N ALA A 84 6.21 -2.15 4.57
CA ALA A 84 7.58 -1.71 4.28
C ALA A 84 8.65 -2.50 5.05
N VAL A 85 8.39 -2.88 6.31
CA VAL A 85 9.30 -3.75 7.08
C VAL A 85 9.44 -5.11 6.40
N VAL A 86 8.34 -5.69 5.89
CA VAL A 86 8.38 -6.96 5.16
C VAL A 86 9.20 -6.82 3.87
N ALA A 87 9.04 -5.71 3.14
CA ALA A 87 9.84 -5.43 1.96
C ALA A 87 11.34 -5.38 2.29
N ILE A 88 11.72 -4.74 3.39
CA ILE A 88 13.13 -4.69 3.84
C ILE A 88 13.64 -6.09 4.17
N LEU A 89 12.87 -6.91 4.89
CA LEU A 89 13.28 -8.28 5.20
C LEU A 89 13.45 -9.13 3.93
N LEU A 90 12.57 -8.97 2.94
CA LEU A 90 12.68 -9.68 1.66
C LEU A 90 13.84 -9.18 0.81
N LEU A 91 14.17 -7.89 0.86
CA LEU A 91 15.38 -7.35 0.24
C LEU A 91 16.63 -7.95 0.89
N LEU A 92 16.69 -7.97 2.23
CA LEU A 92 17.80 -8.60 2.95
C LEU A 92 17.92 -10.09 2.60
N ALA A 93 16.81 -10.81 2.54
CA ALA A 93 16.81 -12.18 2.04
C ALA A 93 17.37 -12.24 0.62
N LEU A 94 16.90 -11.42 -0.32
CA LEU A 94 17.40 -11.44 -1.69
C LEU A 94 18.92 -11.20 -1.79
N PHE A 95 19.49 -10.34 -0.94
CA PHE A 95 20.93 -10.02 -0.99
C PHE A 95 21.82 -11.00 -0.24
N PHE A 96 21.32 -11.66 0.81
CA PHE A 96 22.14 -12.47 1.72
C PHE A 96 21.83 -13.97 1.74
N TYR A 97 20.76 -14.41 1.06
CA TYR A 97 20.50 -15.82 0.83
C TYR A 97 21.48 -16.40 -0.18
#